data_AF-A0A917CJI2-F1
#
_entry.id   AF-A0A917CJI2-F1
#
_cell.length_a   1.000
_cell.length_b   1.000
_cell.length_c   1.000
_cell.angle_alpha   90.00
_cell.angle_beta   90.00
_cell.angle_gamma   90.00
#
_symmetry.space_group_name_H-M   'P 1'
#
loop_
_entity.id
_entity.type
_entity.pdbx_description
1 polymer ?
#
loop_
_entity_poly.entity_id
_entity_poly.type
_entity_poly.pdbx_seq_one_letter_code
_entity_poly.pdbx_strand_id
1 'polypeptide(L)'
;MSDSEKTIPLSKTKLALLVAGSVLFVALGVWLAQLDAAVIASQRRYNNPVVMHGLGIACALMFSVTAVFGLVKLRDDRPGLVFGPDGFTDNASATAAGFVPWAEVTGVGVMEFNRQRMLVVGVRDPEKYLARAGALKRMLGRANTRMCGSPIVISAHALKTDFGALVAEFQNRLERHGRQA
;
A
#
# COMPACT_ATOMS: atom_id res chain seq x y z
N MET A 1 -23.03 21.69 -12.65
CA MET A 1 -22.11 20.72 -13.27
C MET A 1 -22.18 19.45 -12.46
N SER A 2 -22.67 18.35 -13.04
CA SER A 2 -22.77 17.07 -12.34
C SER A 2 -21.37 16.66 -11.86
N ASP A 3 -21.19 16.41 -10.56
CA ASP A 3 -19.97 15.78 -10.05
C ASP A 3 -19.97 14.33 -10.55
N SER A 4 -19.48 14.16 -11.78
CA SER A 4 -19.41 12.86 -12.42
C SER A 4 -18.46 11.97 -11.63
N GLU A 5 -18.85 10.70 -11.50
CA GLU A 5 -18.02 9.66 -10.94
C GLU A 5 -16.65 9.65 -11.63
N LYS A 6 -15.59 9.69 -10.84
CA LYS A 6 -14.21 9.66 -11.35
C LYS A 6 -13.51 8.43 -10.81
N THR A 7 -13.03 7.59 -11.71
CA THR A 7 -12.28 6.38 -11.36
C THR A 7 -10.81 6.53 -11.69
N ILE A 8 -9.92 6.18 -10.77
CA ILE A 8 -8.49 6.00 -11.02
C ILE A 8 -8.23 4.49 -11.11
N PRO A 9 -7.87 3.95 -12.29
CA PRO A 9 -7.61 2.53 -12.42
C PRO A 9 -6.28 2.13 -11.78
N LEU A 10 -6.12 0.83 -11.52
CA LEU A 10 -4.83 0.27 -11.15
C LEU A 10 -3.86 0.35 -12.34
N SER A 11 -2.59 0.66 -12.05
CA SER A 11 -1.54 0.61 -13.06
C SER A 11 -1.01 -0.81 -13.17
N LYS A 12 -1.55 -1.59 -14.12
CA LYS A 12 -1.10 -2.97 -14.38
C LYS A 12 0.39 -3.03 -14.70
N THR A 13 0.95 -2.01 -15.38
CA THR A 13 2.40 -1.91 -15.61
C THR A 13 3.20 -1.76 -14.33
N LYS A 14 2.83 -0.84 -13.42
CA LYS A 14 3.52 -0.68 -12.12
C LYS A 14 3.42 -1.95 -11.28
N LEU A 15 2.25 -2.60 -11.28
CA LEU A 15 2.04 -3.87 -10.58
C LEU A 15 2.86 -5.01 -11.19
N ALA A 16 2.97 -5.09 -12.52
CA ALA A 16 3.80 -6.09 -13.19
C ALA A 16 5.29 -5.90 -12.88
N LEU A 17 5.77 -4.66 -12.88
CA LEU A 17 7.14 -4.34 -12.46
C LEU A 17 7.39 -4.68 -10.99
N LEU A 18 6.42 -4.40 -10.11
CA LEU A 18 6.49 -4.77 -8.69
C LEU A 18 6.60 -6.29 -8.53
N VAL A 19 5.80 -7.06 -9.24
CA VAL A 19 5.84 -8.53 -9.21
C VAL A 19 7.17 -9.04 -9.78
N ALA A 20 7.61 -8.55 -10.93
CA ALA A 20 8.88 -8.96 -11.53
C ALA A 20 10.07 -8.69 -10.61
N GLY A 21 10.13 -7.48 -10.03
CA GLY A 21 11.15 -7.13 -9.04
C GLY A 21 11.08 -8.02 -7.81
N SER A 22 9.88 -8.28 -7.28
CA SER A 22 9.71 -9.14 -6.11
C SER A 22 10.17 -10.57 -6.37
N VAL A 23 9.84 -11.14 -7.53
CA VAL A 23 10.29 -12.49 -7.93
C VAL A 23 11.82 -12.55 -8.04
N LEU A 24 12.45 -11.52 -8.60
CA LEU A 24 13.92 -11.43 -8.64
C LEU A 24 14.52 -11.43 -7.22
N PHE A 25 13.98 -10.62 -6.30
CA PHE A 25 14.46 -10.58 -4.92
C PHE A 25 14.24 -11.90 -4.17
N VAL A 26 13.13 -12.60 -4.43
CA VAL A 26 12.91 -13.94 -3.89
C VAL A 26 13.98 -14.91 -4.39
N ALA A 27 14.25 -14.92 -5.70
CA ALA A 27 15.29 -15.78 -6.28
C ALA A 27 16.68 -15.48 -5.69
N LEU A 28 17.03 -14.20 -5.55
CA LEU A 28 18.29 -13.77 -4.91
C LEU A 28 18.35 -14.15 -3.43
N GLY A 29 17.25 -14.03 -2.69
CA GLY A 29 17.16 -14.42 -1.28
C GLY A 29 17.34 -15.93 -1.10
N VAL A 30 16.70 -16.74 -1.95
CA VAL A 30 16.86 -18.20 -1.96
C VAL A 30 18.29 -18.58 -2.33
N TRP A 31 18.87 -17.95 -3.36
CA TRP A 31 20.26 -18.17 -3.75
C TRP A 31 21.23 -17.87 -2.61
N LEU A 32 21.05 -16.74 -1.92
CA LEU A 32 21.86 -16.37 -0.76
C LEU A 32 21.71 -17.35 0.40
N ALA A 33 20.49 -17.86 0.63
CA ALA A 33 20.23 -18.86 1.67
C ALA A 33 20.83 -20.24 1.38
N GLN A 34 21.12 -20.54 0.10
CA GLN A 34 21.71 -21.80 -0.33
C GLN A 34 23.23 -21.71 -0.58
N LEU A 35 23.85 -20.55 -0.38
CA LEU A 35 25.29 -20.38 -0.58
C LEU A 35 26.07 -21.25 0.41
N ASP A 36 27.14 -21.90 -0.09
CA ASP A 36 28.00 -22.74 0.74
C ASP A 36 28.66 -21.92 1.87
N ALA A 37 28.59 -22.45 3.10
CA ALA A 37 29.16 -21.83 4.27
C ALA A 37 30.68 -21.62 4.15
N ALA A 38 31.40 -22.53 3.46
CA ALA A 38 32.83 -22.39 3.22
C ALA A 38 33.14 -21.20 2.30
N VAL A 39 32.31 -20.99 1.28
CA VAL A 39 32.44 -19.84 0.36
C VAL A 39 32.18 -18.54 1.11
N ILE A 40 31.16 -18.49 1.96
CA ILE A 40 30.88 -17.32 2.81
C ILE A 40 32.06 -17.05 3.75
N ALA A 41 32.53 -18.07 4.48
CA ALA A 41 33.62 -17.94 5.45
C ALA A 41 34.95 -17.45 4.84
N SER A 42 35.19 -17.73 3.55
CA SER A 42 36.37 -17.24 2.81
C SER A 42 36.32 -15.74 2.44
N GLN A 43 35.18 -15.07 2.57
CA GLN A 43 35.03 -13.66 2.19
C GLN A 43 35.53 -12.71 3.29
N ARG A 44 36.21 -11.62 2.91
CA ARG A 44 36.79 -10.68 3.89
C ARG A 44 35.77 -9.80 4.63
N ARG A 45 34.64 -9.48 3.99
CA ARG A 45 33.63 -8.54 4.51
C ARG A 45 32.41 -9.22 5.14
N TYR A 46 32.03 -10.38 4.61
CA TYR A 46 30.80 -11.08 4.92
C TYR A 46 31.11 -12.56 5.15
N ASN A 47 31.61 -12.90 6.34
CA ASN A 47 32.17 -14.21 6.66
C ASN A 47 31.33 -15.04 7.64
N ASN A 48 30.12 -14.58 7.98
CA ASN A 48 29.23 -15.28 8.89
C ASN A 48 28.09 -15.96 8.10
N PRO A 49 28.12 -17.30 7.95
CA PRO A 49 27.09 -18.04 7.23
C PRO A 49 25.69 -17.86 7.81
N VAL A 50 25.56 -17.81 9.14
CA VAL A 50 24.26 -17.65 9.82
C VAL A 50 23.61 -16.32 9.46
N VAL A 51 24.40 -15.24 9.42
CA VAL A 51 23.89 -13.91 9.05
C VAL A 51 23.47 -13.87 7.58
N MET A 52 24.27 -14.44 6.68
CA MET A 52 23.97 -14.46 5.25
C MET A 52 22.73 -15.29 4.93
N HIS A 53 22.64 -16.50 5.49
CA HIS A 53 21.47 -17.36 5.33
C HIS A 53 20.23 -16.72 5.93
N GLY A 54 20.34 -16.15 7.13
CA GLY A 54 19.24 -15.42 7.78
C GLY A 54 18.74 -14.25 6.94
N LEU A 55 19.65 -13.46 6.35
CA LEU A 55 19.30 -12.36 5.46
C LEU A 55 18.62 -12.86 4.17
N GLY A 56 19.12 -13.96 3.59
CA GLY A 56 18.51 -14.59 2.41
C GLY A 56 17.08 -15.05 2.68
N ILE A 57 16.86 -15.75 3.79
CA ILE A 57 15.52 -16.19 4.22
C ILE A 57 14.60 -14.99 4.48
N ALA A 58 15.07 -13.98 5.22
CA ALA A 58 14.28 -12.79 5.51
C ALA A 58 13.88 -12.04 4.23
N CYS A 59 14.81 -11.89 3.28
CA CYS A 59 14.56 -11.30 1.98
C CYS A 59 13.51 -12.11 1.20
N ALA A 60 13.70 -13.42 1.08
CA ALA A 60 12.78 -14.29 0.34
C ALA A 60 11.36 -14.26 0.93
N LEU A 61 11.22 -14.33 2.26
CA LEU A 61 9.91 -14.28 2.91
C LEU A 61 9.22 -12.92 2.70
N MET A 62 9.94 -11.82 2.89
CA MET A 62 9.37 -10.47 2.75
C MET A 62 8.89 -10.20 1.31
N PHE A 63 9.73 -10.52 0.32
CA PHE A 63 9.38 -10.28 -1.09
C PHE A 63 8.35 -11.29 -1.63
N SER A 64 8.21 -12.47 -1.01
CA SER A 64 7.13 -13.40 -1.35
C SER A 64 5.75 -12.80 -1.04
N VAL A 65 5.59 -12.14 0.11
CA VAL A 65 4.34 -11.45 0.48
C VAL A 65 4.01 -10.36 -0.54
N THR A 66 5.01 -9.56 -0.94
CA THR A 66 4.86 -8.50 -1.94
C THR A 66 4.50 -9.07 -3.32
N ALA A 67 5.13 -10.17 -3.73
CA ALA A 67 4.82 -10.86 -4.99
C ALA A 67 3.38 -11.37 -5.02
N VAL A 68 2.93 -12.03 -3.95
CA VAL A 68 1.54 -12.51 -3.81
C VAL A 68 0.56 -11.33 -3.86
N PHE A 69 0.82 -10.25 -3.11
CA PHE A 69 -0.01 -9.05 -3.15
C PHE A 69 -0.10 -8.46 -4.57
N GLY A 70 1.03 -8.29 -5.24
CA GLY A 70 1.09 -7.78 -6.61
C GLY A 70 0.33 -8.67 -7.60
N LEU A 71 0.46 -10.00 -7.48
CA LEU A 71 -0.23 -10.96 -8.33
C LEU A 71 -1.75 -10.92 -8.13
N VAL A 72 -2.21 -10.86 -6.86
CA VAL A 72 -3.63 -10.68 -6.54
C VAL A 72 -4.16 -9.38 -7.15
N LYS A 73 -3.39 -8.29 -7.09
CA LYS A 73 -3.78 -7.00 -7.67
C LYS A 73 -3.73 -6.96 -9.19
N LEU A 74 -2.82 -7.69 -9.83
CA LEU A 74 -2.79 -7.81 -11.28
C LEU A 74 -4.06 -8.46 -11.83
N ARG A 75 -4.63 -9.42 -11.09
CA ARG A 75 -5.90 -10.08 -11.41
C ARG A 75 -7.14 -9.32 -10.94
N ASP A 76 -6.96 -8.20 -10.23
CA ASP A 76 -8.06 -7.36 -9.75
C ASP A 76 -8.46 -6.38 -10.86
N ASP A 77 -9.67 -6.54 -11.41
CA ASP A 77 -10.22 -5.68 -12.46
C ASP A 77 -11.10 -4.56 -11.91
N ARG A 78 -11.24 -4.47 -10.58
CA ARG A 78 -11.90 -3.34 -9.95
C ARG A 78 -11.08 -2.06 -10.14
N PRO A 79 -11.73 -0.90 -10.30
CA PRO A 79 -11.02 0.38 -10.29
C PRO A 79 -10.25 0.55 -8.97
N GLY A 80 -9.02 1.04 -9.05
CA GLY A 80 -8.14 1.17 -7.89
C GLY A 80 -8.65 2.19 -6.87
N LEU A 81 -9.21 3.29 -7.36
CA LEU A 81 -9.88 4.29 -6.54
C LEU A 81 -11.11 4.81 -7.27
N VAL A 82 -12.24 4.90 -6.58
CA VAL A 82 -13.50 5.42 -7.14
C VAL A 82 -13.91 6.62 -6.31
N PHE A 83 -14.13 7.75 -6.94
CA PHE A 83 -14.71 8.94 -6.33
C PHE A 83 -16.13 9.15 -6.86
N GLY A 84 -17.09 9.19 -5.94
CA GLY A 84 -18.47 9.56 -6.19
C GLY A 84 -18.84 10.88 -5.51
N PRO A 85 -20.09 11.35 -5.71
CA PRO A 85 -20.60 12.55 -5.06
C PRO A 85 -20.72 12.38 -3.53
N ASP A 86 -21.01 11.17 -3.04
CA ASP A 86 -21.24 10.92 -1.62
C ASP A 86 -19.98 10.49 -0.85
N GLY A 87 -18.93 10.06 -1.57
CA GLY A 87 -17.72 9.52 -0.94
C GLY A 87 -16.72 8.93 -1.92
N PHE A 88 -15.79 8.14 -1.41
CA PHE A 88 -14.80 7.43 -2.22
C PHE A 88 -14.65 5.98 -1.77
N THR A 89 -14.13 5.12 -2.66
CA THR A 89 -13.79 3.72 -2.37
C THR A 89 -12.38 3.43 -2.83
N ASP A 90 -11.52 2.99 -1.90
CA ASP A 90 -10.16 2.55 -2.20
C ASP A 90 -10.09 1.02 -2.30
N ASN A 91 -9.73 0.54 -3.50
CA ASN A 91 -9.42 -0.85 -3.77
C ASN A 91 -7.91 -1.06 -4.01
N ALA A 92 -7.08 -0.03 -4.06
CA ALA A 92 -5.66 -0.16 -4.37
C ALA A 92 -4.85 -0.58 -3.14
N SER A 93 -5.22 -0.10 -1.96
CA SER A 93 -4.44 -0.32 -0.74
C SER A 93 -4.65 -1.70 -0.12
N ALA A 94 -3.61 -2.21 0.55
CA ALA A 94 -3.70 -3.45 1.31
C ALA A 94 -4.73 -3.36 2.46
N THR A 95 -4.91 -2.16 3.03
CA THR A 95 -5.88 -1.82 4.07
C THR A 95 -7.17 -1.21 3.52
N ALA A 96 -7.53 -1.49 2.26
CA ALA A 96 -8.76 -1.04 1.63
C ALA A 96 -9.97 -1.14 2.59
N ALA A 97 -10.48 0.02 3.00
CA ALA A 97 -11.51 0.18 4.03
C ALA A 97 -12.94 0.04 3.49
N GLY A 98 -13.10 -0.04 2.16
CA GLY A 98 -14.39 -0.01 1.49
C GLY A 98 -14.82 1.43 1.17
N PHE A 99 -16.13 1.65 1.09
CA PHE A 99 -16.71 2.97 0.84
C PHE A 99 -16.60 3.87 2.09
N VAL A 100 -16.13 5.09 1.87
CA VAL A 100 -15.92 6.14 2.87
C VAL A 100 -16.71 7.38 2.46
N PRO A 101 -17.76 7.78 3.20
CA PRO A 101 -18.51 9.00 2.91
C PRO A 101 -17.67 10.25 3.14
N TRP A 102 -17.84 11.30 2.33
CA TRP A 102 -17.14 12.57 2.54
C TRP A 102 -17.46 13.21 3.89
N ALA A 103 -18.69 13.06 4.39
CA ALA A 103 -19.12 13.56 5.70
C ALA A 103 -18.36 12.93 6.89
N GLU A 104 -17.69 11.79 6.68
CA GLU A 104 -16.86 11.13 7.69
C GLU A 104 -15.39 11.51 7.59
N VAL A 105 -14.96 12.16 6.50
CA VAL A 105 -13.58 12.58 6.29
C VAL A 105 -13.31 13.85 7.09
N THR A 106 -12.35 13.81 8.00
CA THR A 106 -11.96 14.96 8.85
C THR A 106 -10.84 15.79 8.23
N GLY A 107 -10.13 15.24 7.26
CA GLY A 107 -9.01 15.89 6.60
C GLY A 107 -8.17 14.91 5.80
N VAL A 108 -7.23 15.45 5.03
CA VAL A 108 -6.24 14.67 4.30
C VAL A 108 -4.85 15.16 4.65
N GLY A 109 -3.96 14.22 4.96
CA GLY A 109 -2.56 14.46 5.28
C GLY A 109 -1.64 13.67 4.36
N VAL A 110 -0.36 14.03 4.37
CA VAL A 110 0.69 13.30 3.66
C VAL A 110 1.67 12.76 4.68
N MET A 111 1.87 11.45 4.67
CA MET A 111 2.93 10.80 5.42
C MET A 111 4.06 10.44 4.46
N GLU A 112 5.29 10.82 4.82
CA GLU A 112 6.49 10.42 4.09
C GLU A 112 7.35 9.50 4.95
N PHE A 113 7.67 8.32 4.41
CA PHE A 113 8.56 7.36 5.05
C PHE A 113 9.56 6.83 4.02
N ASN A 114 10.86 6.98 4.27
CA ASN A 114 11.93 6.56 3.36
C ASN A 114 11.72 7.00 1.89
N ARG A 115 11.38 8.29 1.68
CA ARG A 115 11.07 8.90 0.36
C ARG A 115 9.80 8.35 -0.32
N GLN A 116 9.04 7.50 0.36
CA GLN A 116 7.73 7.05 -0.08
C GLN A 116 6.66 7.93 0.54
N ARG A 117 5.84 8.55 -0.31
CA ARG A 117 4.73 9.40 0.12
C ARG A 117 3.43 8.62 0.05
N MET A 118 2.65 8.71 1.11
CA MET A 118 1.33 8.09 1.26
C MET A 118 0.32 9.13 1.72
N LEU A 119 -0.90 9.03 1.20
CA LEU A 119 -2.00 9.89 1.58
C LEU A 119 -2.67 9.26 2.80
N VAL A 120 -2.79 10.03 3.87
CA VAL A 120 -3.51 9.64 5.07
C VAL A 120 -4.86 10.33 5.03
N VAL A 121 -5.94 9.57 5.01
CA VAL A 121 -7.31 10.13 5.02
C VAL A 121 -7.84 10.05 6.45
N GLY A 122 -7.96 11.19 7.12
CA GLY A 122 -8.55 11.26 8.47
C GLY A 122 -10.03 10.92 8.43
N VAL A 123 -10.49 10.10 9.37
CA VAL A 123 -11.91 9.73 9.50
C VAL A 123 -12.40 9.94 10.93
N ARG A 124 -13.67 10.32 11.10
CA ARG A 124 -14.28 10.60 12.41
C ARG A 124 -14.30 9.38 13.34
N ASP A 125 -14.59 8.20 12.78
CA ASP A 125 -14.64 6.94 13.52
C ASP A 125 -13.73 5.88 12.87
N PRO A 126 -12.44 5.82 13.25
CA PRO A 126 -11.51 4.80 12.79
C PRO A 126 -11.96 3.35 13.05
N GLU A 127 -12.58 3.09 14.21
CA GLU A 127 -12.94 1.74 14.64
C GLU A 127 -14.06 1.15 13.78
N LYS A 128 -14.98 1.98 13.29
CA LYS A 128 -16.00 1.58 12.31
C LYS A 128 -15.40 0.91 11.07
N TYR A 129 -14.30 1.45 10.54
CA TYR A 129 -13.63 0.90 9.36
C TYR A 129 -12.80 -0.34 9.69
N LEU A 130 -12.18 -0.38 10.88
CA LEU A 130 -11.43 -1.53 11.36
C LEU A 130 -12.32 -2.74 11.66
N ALA A 131 -13.52 -2.51 12.22
CA ALA A 131 -14.48 -3.56 12.57
C ALA A 131 -15.03 -4.30 11.33
N ARG A 132 -15.18 -3.58 10.22
CA ARG A 132 -15.62 -4.12 8.92
C ARG A 132 -14.52 -4.91 8.20
N ALA A 133 -13.26 -4.70 8.58
CA ALA A 133 -12.12 -5.33 7.94
C ALA A 133 -11.87 -6.74 8.49
N GLY A 134 -11.46 -7.67 7.62
CA GLY A 134 -10.97 -8.99 8.03
C GLY A 134 -9.73 -8.90 8.93
N ALA A 135 -9.38 -9.99 9.62
CA ALA A 135 -8.36 -9.99 10.69
C ALA A 135 -7.02 -9.35 10.28
N LEU A 136 -6.46 -9.72 9.12
CA LEU A 136 -5.19 -9.16 8.63
C LEU A 136 -5.29 -7.66 8.33
N LYS A 137 -6.34 -7.26 7.59
CA LYS A 137 -6.56 -5.83 7.25
C LYS A 137 -6.80 -4.99 8.49
N ARG A 138 -7.51 -5.51 9.48
CA ARG A 138 -7.74 -4.86 10.78
C ARG A 138 -6.44 -4.68 11.55
N MET A 139 -5.56 -5.69 11.57
CA MET A 139 -4.26 -5.59 12.20
C MET A 139 -3.39 -4.51 11.54
N LEU A 140 -3.32 -4.50 10.21
CA LEU A 140 -2.58 -3.48 9.46
C LEU A 140 -3.19 -2.08 9.64
N GLY A 141 -4.52 -1.97 9.60
CA GLY A 141 -5.23 -0.70 9.84
C GLY A 141 -4.96 -0.15 11.24
N ARG A 142 -4.92 -0.99 12.29
CA ARG A 142 -4.53 -0.56 13.64
C ARG A 142 -3.09 -0.06 13.70
N ALA A 143 -2.17 -0.70 12.98
CA ALA A 143 -0.80 -0.23 12.87
C ALA A 143 -0.75 1.16 12.21
N ASN A 144 -1.50 1.35 11.11
CA ASN A 144 -1.63 2.66 10.46
C ASN A 144 -2.20 3.70 11.42
N THR A 145 -3.28 3.40 12.15
CA THR A 145 -3.87 4.33 13.13
C THR A 145 -2.87 4.75 14.20
N ARG A 146 -2.04 3.82 14.70
CA ARG A 146 -0.99 4.14 15.68
C ARG A 146 0.13 5.00 15.09
N MET A 147 0.47 4.80 13.82
CA MET A 147 1.57 5.50 13.16
C MET A 147 1.18 6.89 12.64
N CYS A 148 -0.03 7.05 12.11
CA CYS A 148 -0.45 8.25 11.38
C CYS A 148 -1.85 8.77 11.76
N GLY A 149 -2.48 8.21 12.79
CA GLY A 149 -3.77 8.67 13.31
C GLY A 149 -4.99 8.20 12.51
N SER A 150 -4.81 7.50 11.38
CA SER A 150 -5.92 6.95 10.58
C SER A 150 -5.65 5.54 10.09
N PRO A 151 -6.69 4.67 10.01
CA PRO A 151 -6.57 3.35 9.40
C PRO A 151 -6.52 3.42 7.87
N ILE A 152 -6.90 4.55 7.26
CA ILE A 152 -7.01 4.72 5.81
C ILE A 152 -5.75 5.43 5.29
N VAL A 153 -4.87 4.63 4.69
CA VAL A 153 -3.61 5.09 4.09
C VAL A 153 -3.57 4.61 2.65
N ILE A 154 -3.49 5.55 1.71
CA ILE A 154 -3.59 5.32 0.27
C ILE A 154 -2.23 5.62 -0.38
N SER A 155 -1.74 4.67 -1.17
CA SER A 155 -0.49 4.81 -1.93
C SER A 155 -0.76 4.94 -3.42
N ALA A 156 -0.07 5.87 -4.08
CA ALA A 156 -0.17 6.04 -5.54
C ALA A 156 0.59 4.96 -6.35
N HIS A 157 1.33 4.06 -5.69
CA HIS A 157 2.19 3.08 -6.36
C HIS A 157 1.41 2.07 -7.20
N ALA A 158 0.23 1.65 -6.72
CA ALA A 158 -0.63 0.73 -7.47
C ALA A 158 -1.59 1.45 -8.43
N LEU A 159 -1.69 2.78 -8.35
CA LEU A 159 -2.65 3.58 -9.11
C LEU A 159 -2.03 4.14 -10.41
N LYS A 160 -2.86 4.33 -11.43
CA LYS A 160 -2.50 5.01 -12.69
C LYS A 160 -2.59 6.53 -12.54
N THR A 161 -1.98 7.06 -11.48
CA THR A 161 -1.84 8.49 -11.19
C THR A 161 -0.50 8.74 -10.48
N ASP A 162 -0.09 10.00 -10.39
CA ASP A 162 1.01 10.43 -9.54
C ASP A 162 0.50 10.88 -8.16
N PHE A 163 1.40 10.94 -7.18
CA PHE A 163 1.02 11.27 -5.82
C PHE A 163 0.50 12.72 -5.67
N GLY A 164 1.04 13.66 -6.45
CA GLY A 164 0.62 15.07 -6.38
C GLY A 164 -0.81 15.23 -6.89
N ALA A 165 -1.12 14.65 -8.05
CA ALA A 165 -2.46 14.63 -8.60
C ALA A 165 -3.46 13.91 -7.69
N LEU A 166 -3.04 12.81 -7.02
CA LEU A 166 -3.88 12.13 -6.05
C LEU A 166 -4.27 13.04 -4.87
N VAL A 167 -3.28 13.72 -4.27
CA VAL A 167 -3.52 14.65 -3.15
C VAL A 167 -4.42 15.81 -3.59
N ALA A 168 -4.13 16.41 -4.74
CA ALA A 168 -4.90 17.53 -5.28
C ALA A 168 -6.37 17.14 -5.56
N GLU A 169 -6.61 15.93 -6.08
CA GLU A 169 -7.97 15.43 -6.31
C GLU A 169 -8.75 15.28 -4.98
N PHE A 170 -8.11 14.71 -3.96
CA PHE A 170 -8.72 14.57 -2.64
C PHE A 170 -9.03 15.91 -1.99
N GLN A 171 -8.10 16.87 -2.06
CA GLN A 171 -8.29 18.22 -1.52
C GLN A 171 -9.44 18.95 -2.22
N ASN A 172 -9.48 18.92 -3.55
CA ASN A 172 -10.55 19.57 -4.34
C ASN A 172 -11.93 19.00 -3.99
N ARG A 173 -12.05 17.66 -3.85
CA ARG A 173 -13.33 17.04 -3.47
C ARG A 173 -13.71 17.34 -2.03
N LEU A 174 -12.75 17.34 -1.11
CA LEU A 174 -13.01 17.70 0.28
C LEU A 174 -13.47 19.16 0.41
N GLU A 175 -12.93 20.09 -0.37
CA GLU A 175 -13.39 21.50 -0.38
C GLU A 175 -14.83 21.66 -0.91
N ARG A 176 -15.21 20.85 -1.91
CA ARG A 176 -16.55 20.87 -2.50
C ARG A 176 -17.61 20.26 -1.58
N HIS A 177 -17.30 19.13 -0.94
CA HIS A 177 -18.25 18.37 -0.12
C HIS A 177 -18.15 18.70 1.38
N GLY A 178 -17.00 19.19 1.86
CA GLY A 178 -16.76 19.55 3.25
C GLY A 178 -17.35 20.90 3.68
N ARG A 179 -17.78 21.75 2.74
CA ARG A 179 -18.51 23.00 3.02
C ARG A 179 -20.00 22.81 3.32
N GLN A 180 -20.51 21.59 3.29
CA GLN A 180 -21.93 21.27 3.50
C GLN A 180 -22.24 20.62 4.87
N ALA A 181 -21.29 20.65 5.82
CA ALA A 181 -21.47 20.13 7.18
C ALA A 181 -21.38 21.24 8.23
#